data_AF-A0A661V8A3-F1
#
_entry.id   AF-A0A661V8A3-F1
#
_cell.length_a   1.000
_cell.length_b   1.000
_cell.length_c   1.000
_cell.angle_alpha   90.00
_cell.angle_beta   90.00
_cell.angle_gamma   90.00
#
_symmetry.space_group_name_H-M   'P 1'
#
loop_
_entity.id
_entity.type
_entity.pdbx_description
1 polymer ?
#
loop_
_entity_poly.entity_id
_entity_poly.type
_entity_poly.pdbx_seq_one_letter_code
_entity_poly.pdbx_strand_id
1 'polypeptide(L)'
;MGMELRAHLCEEHQAVFSDHFDTEIIDWVDDKTGEVTQVDGLQHVLQIHCSKQPGYIHDQLSLIDAIFRVFLANGNTPLTCRELSSIIGQPAEKILRTLSGGRIYKGIRPITRGSEI
;
A
#
# COMPACT_ATOMS: atom_id res chain seq x y z
N MET A 1 3.39 -9.88 8.71
CA MET A 1 2.81 -8.81 7.87
C MET A 1 2.97 -9.10 6.37
N GLY A 2 3.97 -9.90 5.94
CA GLY A 2 4.15 -10.27 4.52
C GLY A 2 2.98 -10.99 3.85
N MET A 3 2.21 -11.81 4.59
CA MET A 3 1.03 -12.52 4.05
C MET A 3 -0.06 -11.57 3.53
N GLU A 4 -0.23 -10.40 4.14
CA GLU A 4 -1.26 -9.43 3.75
C GLU A 4 -0.90 -8.72 2.44
N LEU A 5 0.38 -8.38 2.25
CA LEU A 5 0.85 -7.64 1.07
C LEU A 5 0.73 -8.46 -0.22
N ARG A 6 0.92 -9.80 -0.14
CA ARG A 6 0.82 -10.70 -1.29
C ARG A 6 -0.54 -10.63 -1.98
N ALA A 7 -1.62 -10.50 -1.22
CA ALA A 7 -2.99 -10.39 -1.77
C ALA A 7 -3.21 -9.10 -2.60
N HIS A 8 -2.29 -8.14 -2.50
CA HIS A 8 -2.35 -6.88 -3.23
C HIS A 8 -1.38 -6.80 -4.42
N LEU A 9 -0.59 -7.85 -4.69
CA LEU A 9 0.25 -7.93 -5.90
C LEU A 9 -0.59 -8.17 -7.16
N CYS A 10 -0.03 -7.92 -8.35
CA CYS A 10 -0.64 -8.37 -9.61
C CYS A 10 -0.49 -9.89 -9.78
N GLU A 11 -1.28 -10.50 -10.67
CA GLU A 11 -1.31 -11.96 -10.87
C GLU A 11 0.09 -12.56 -11.14
N GLU A 12 0.88 -11.89 -11.98
CA GLU A 12 2.27 -12.25 -12.28
C GLU A 12 3.12 -12.37 -11.00
N HIS A 13 3.11 -11.34 -10.16
CA HIS A 13 3.93 -11.31 -8.95
C HIS A 13 3.33 -12.17 -7.83
N GLN A 14 2.01 -12.35 -7.79
CA GLN A 14 1.41 -13.34 -6.90
C GLN A 14 1.92 -14.75 -7.18
N ALA A 15 2.10 -15.11 -8.46
CA ALA A 15 2.67 -16.39 -8.86
C ALA A 15 4.16 -16.50 -8.48
N VAL A 16 4.95 -15.46 -8.73
CA VAL A 16 6.38 -15.44 -8.37
C VAL A 16 6.60 -15.58 -6.87
N PHE A 17 5.81 -14.87 -6.06
CA PHE A 17 5.90 -14.94 -4.61
C PHE A 17 5.05 -16.06 -4.00
N SER A 18 4.50 -17.00 -4.79
CA SER A 18 3.61 -18.05 -4.27
C SER A 18 4.31 -18.99 -3.29
N ASP A 19 5.54 -19.40 -3.60
CA ASP A 19 6.33 -20.39 -2.85
C ASP A 19 7.37 -19.77 -1.89
N HIS A 20 7.62 -18.46 -1.99
CA HIS A 20 8.56 -17.75 -1.14
C HIS A 20 7.80 -16.98 -0.05
N PHE A 21 8.03 -17.37 1.21
CA PHE A 21 7.43 -16.74 2.39
C PHE A 21 8.17 -15.48 2.84
N ASP A 22 9.42 -15.33 2.39
CA ASP A 22 10.32 -14.35 2.93
C ASP A 22 10.14 -13.02 2.20
N THR A 23 9.64 -12.04 2.96
CA THR A 23 9.94 -10.62 2.78
C THR A 23 11.45 -10.46 2.96
N GLU A 24 12.22 -10.88 1.95
CA GLU A 24 13.66 -10.75 1.98
C GLU A 24 14.02 -9.28 1.80
N ILE A 25 14.93 -8.82 2.64
CA ILE A 25 15.64 -7.58 2.39
C ILE A 25 16.54 -7.86 1.20
N ILE A 26 16.29 -7.16 0.09
CA ILE A 26 17.10 -7.25 -1.12
C ILE A 26 17.96 -6.00 -1.24
N ASP A 27 19.13 -6.16 -1.83
CA ASP A 27 19.95 -5.05 -2.29
C ASP A 27 19.40 -4.58 -3.64
N TRP A 28 18.66 -3.46 -3.64
CA TRP A 28 18.16 -2.84 -4.85
C TRP A 28 19.17 -1.81 -5.37
N VAL A 29 19.49 -1.90 -6.66
CA VAL A 29 20.38 -0.97 -7.35
C VAL A 29 19.53 0.01 -8.17
N ASP A 30 19.72 1.31 -7.95
CA ASP A 30 19.10 2.34 -8.78
C ASP A 30 19.79 2.40 -10.16
N ASP A 31 19.04 2.14 -11.23
CA ASP A 31 19.57 2.09 -12.61
C ASP A 31 20.19 3.42 -13.10
N LYS A 32 19.85 4.56 -12.47
CA LYS A 32 20.34 5.88 -12.86
C LYS A 32 21.57 6.30 -12.05
N THR A 33 21.60 6.00 -10.76
CA THR A 33 22.67 6.45 -9.85
C THR A 33 23.70 5.38 -9.54
N GLY A 34 23.33 4.10 -9.67
CA GLY A 34 24.15 2.96 -9.21
C GLY A 34 24.19 2.80 -7.69
N GLU A 35 23.37 3.57 -6.95
CA GLU A 35 23.28 3.45 -5.50
C GLU A 35 22.61 2.14 -5.11
N VAL A 36 23.17 1.47 -4.09
CA VAL A 36 22.64 0.23 -3.55
C VAL A 36 21.94 0.53 -2.24
N THR A 37 20.66 0.18 -2.14
CA THR A 37 19.83 0.36 -0.93
C THR A 37 19.16 -0.94 -0.54
N GLN A 38 19.03 -1.16 0.76
CA GLN A 38 18.32 -2.32 1.30
C GLN A 38 16.83 -2.04 1.40
N VAL A 39 16.02 -2.85 0.72
CA VAL A 39 14.56 -2.69 0.66
C VAL A 39 13.85 -4.02 0.88
N ASP A 40 12.61 -3.97 1.38
CA ASP A 40 11.72 -5.13 1.35
C ASP A 40 11.34 -5.42 -0.11
N GLY A 41 11.78 -6.56 -0.64
CA GLY A 41 11.63 -6.87 -2.07
C GLY A 41 10.17 -6.90 -2.54
N LEU A 42 9.26 -7.36 -1.67
CA LEU A 42 7.84 -7.45 -1.99
C LEU A 42 7.21 -6.05 -2.02
N GLN A 43 7.44 -5.25 -0.99
CA GLN A 43 6.96 -3.88 -0.91
C GLN A 43 7.52 -3.04 -2.06
N HIS A 44 8.80 -3.22 -2.39
CA HIS A 44 9.47 -2.51 -3.48
C HIS A 44 8.81 -2.81 -4.83
N VAL A 45 8.69 -4.09 -5.20
CA VAL A 45 8.02 -4.51 -6.45
C VAL A 45 6.58 -4.01 -6.51
N LEU A 46 5.87 -4.03 -5.40
CA LEU A 46 4.53 -3.48 -5.33
C LEU A 46 4.52 -1.98 -5.65
N GLN A 47 5.43 -1.21 -5.05
CA GLN A 47 5.54 0.23 -5.26
C GLN A 47 5.98 0.59 -6.68
N ILE A 48 7.03 -0.04 -7.21
CA ILE A 48 7.61 0.36 -8.50
C ILE A 48 6.87 -0.21 -9.70
N HIS A 49 6.12 -1.30 -9.52
CA HIS A 49 5.45 -2.02 -10.61
C HIS A 49 3.95 -2.24 -10.36
N CYS A 50 3.56 -3.06 -9.37
CA CYS A 50 2.16 -3.50 -9.23
C CYS A 50 1.19 -2.33 -9.07
N SER A 51 1.60 -1.30 -8.32
CA SER A 51 0.79 -0.11 -8.06
C SER A 51 0.54 0.77 -9.28
N LYS A 52 1.38 0.64 -10.31
CA LYS A 52 1.30 1.42 -11.57
C LYS A 52 0.45 0.72 -12.63
N GLN A 53 0.02 -0.50 -12.38
CA GLN A 53 -0.80 -1.25 -13.33
C GLN A 53 -2.19 -0.61 -13.48
N PRO A 54 -2.77 -0.62 -14.68
CA PRO A 54 -4.12 -0.12 -14.89
C PRO A 54 -5.10 -0.93 -14.05
N GLY A 55 -6.03 -0.24 -13.39
CA GLY A 55 -7.02 -0.88 -12.53
C GLY A 55 -6.46 -1.38 -11.20
N TYR A 56 -5.22 -1.03 -10.80
CA TYR A 56 -4.72 -1.38 -9.47
C TYR A 56 -5.64 -0.92 -8.33
N ILE A 57 -6.26 0.25 -8.50
CA ILE A 57 -7.39 0.71 -7.69
C ILE A 57 -8.62 0.72 -8.62
N HIS A 58 -9.63 -0.07 -8.27
CA HIS A 58 -10.86 -0.23 -9.07
C HIS A 58 -12.10 -0.30 -8.18
N ASP A 59 -13.28 -0.03 -8.74
CA ASP A 59 -14.54 0.11 -7.98
C ASP A 59 -15.03 -1.17 -7.28
N GLN A 60 -14.59 -2.35 -7.75
CA GLN A 60 -14.92 -3.64 -7.11
C GLN A 60 -14.14 -3.90 -5.81
N LEU A 61 -13.12 -3.08 -5.48
CA LEU A 61 -12.39 -3.23 -4.22
C LEU A 61 -13.28 -2.89 -3.02
N SER A 62 -13.08 -3.57 -1.90
CA SER A 62 -13.62 -3.07 -0.64
C SER A 62 -12.99 -1.71 -0.33
N LEU A 63 -13.73 -0.85 0.38
CA LEU A 63 -13.21 0.47 0.76
C LEU A 63 -11.87 0.37 1.52
N ILE A 64 -11.73 -0.65 2.37
CA ILE A 64 -10.51 -0.90 3.14
C ILE A 64 -9.35 -1.31 2.21
N ASP A 65 -9.58 -2.21 1.25
CA ASP A 65 -8.55 -2.64 0.31
C ASP A 65 -8.12 -1.49 -0.60
N ALA A 66 -9.05 -0.66 -1.05
CA ALA A 66 -8.74 0.53 -1.85
C ALA A 66 -7.87 1.51 -1.06
N ILE A 67 -8.23 1.84 0.18
CA ILE A 67 -7.43 2.71 1.06
C ILE A 67 -6.05 2.11 1.29
N PHE A 68 -5.98 0.81 1.58
CA PHE A 68 -4.71 0.13 1.82
C PHE A 68 -3.82 0.15 0.58
N ARG A 69 -4.36 -0.16 -0.60
CA ARG A 69 -3.61 -0.09 -1.87
C ARG A 69 -3.10 1.32 -2.18
N VAL A 70 -3.84 2.38 -1.84
CA VAL A 70 -3.35 3.77 -1.95
C VAL A 70 -2.11 3.96 -1.08
N PHE A 71 -2.14 3.52 0.18
CA PHE A 71 -0.99 3.65 1.06
C PHE A 71 0.21 2.79 0.64
N LEU A 72 -0.04 1.59 0.11
CA LEU A 72 1.05 0.80 -0.45
C LEU A 72 1.70 1.50 -1.65
N ALA A 73 0.89 2.10 -2.53
CA ALA A 73 1.35 2.80 -3.72
C ALA A 73 2.10 4.12 -3.41
N ASN A 74 1.70 4.84 -2.37
CA ASN A 74 2.26 6.15 -2.03
C ASN A 74 3.43 6.11 -1.01
N GLY A 75 3.94 4.92 -0.70
CA GLY A 75 5.03 4.77 0.26
C GLY A 75 4.62 4.88 1.73
N ASN A 76 3.39 4.54 2.08
CA ASN A 76 2.80 4.75 3.41
C ASN A 76 2.81 6.22 3.85
N THR A 77 2.82 7.15 2.89
CA THR A 77 2.74 8.58 3.18
C THR A 77 1.33 8.92 3.68
N PRO A 78 1.16 9.62 4.80
CA PRO A 78 -0.16 9.98 5.31
C PRO A 78 -0.96 10.83 4.31
N LEU A 79 -2.26 10.56 4.23
CA LEU A 79 -3.21 11.32 3.41
C LEU A 79 -4.46 11.66 4.22
N THR A 80 -5.04 12.82 3.92
CA THR A 80 -6.36 13.21 4.42
C THR A 80 -7.46 12.38 3.77
N CYS A 81 -8.61 12.27 4.44
CA CYS A 81 -9.79 11.59 3.87
C CYS A 81 -10.28 12.25 2.57
N ARG A 82 -10.01 13.55 2.37
CA ARG A 82 -10.34 14.26 1.12
C ARG A 82 -9.42 13.86 -0.04
N GLU A 83 -8.13 13.73 0.21
CA GLU A 83 -7.18 13.23 -0.79
C GLU A 83 -7.50 11.77 -1.16
N LEU A 84 -7.75 10.92 -0.16
CA LEU A 84 -8.21 9.54 -0.40
C LEU A 84 -9.50 9.49 -1.22
N SER A 85 -10.44 10.40 -0.95
CA SER A 85 -11.69 10.51 -1.71
C SER A 85 -11.44 10.82 -3.19
N SER A 86 -10.51 11.74 -3.49
CA SER A 86 -10.16 12.08 -4.88
C SER A 86 -9.50 10.93 -5.65
N ILE A 87 -8.81 10.03 -4.95
CA ILE A 87 -8.14 8.86 -5.56
C ILE A 87 -9.10 7.68 -5.72
N ILE A 88 -9.93 7.41 -4.69
CA ILE A 88 -10.78 6.21 -4.60
C ILE A 88 -12.18 6.45 -5.18
N GLY A 89 -12.60 7.71 -5.36
CA GLY A 89 -13.94 8.05 -5.84
C GLY A 89 -15.06 7.82 -4.81
N GLN A 90 -14.71 7.58 -3.54
CA GLN A 90 -15.68 7.36 -2.45
C GLN A 90 -15.81 8.61 -1.57
N PRO A 91 -16.98 8.90 -0.97
CA PRO A 91 -17.17 10.09 -0.15
C PRO A 91 -16.18 10.16 1.03
N ALA A 92 -15.59 11.33 1.26
CA ALA A 92 -14.61 11.55 2.33
C ALA A 92 -15.18 11.22 3.72
N GLU A 93 -16.47 11.49 3.97
CA GLU A 93 -17.16 11.18 5.22
C GLU A 93 -17.30 9.67 5.46
N LYS A 94 -17.46 8.90 4.38
CA LYS A 94 -17.51 7.43 4.44
C LYS A 94 -16.13 6.87 4.80
N ILE A 95 -15.07 7.42 4.21
CA ILE A 95 -13.68 7.07 4.53
C ILE A 95 -13.39 7.40 6.00
N LEU A 96 -13.69 8.64 6.43
CA LEU A 96 -13.48 9.10 7.80
C LEU A 96 -14.21 8.20 8.80
N ARG A 97 -15.51 7.95 8.62
CA ARG A 97 -16.30 7.09 9.51
C ARG A 97 -15.72 5.67 9.61
N THR A 98 -15.18 5.15 8.51
CA THR A 98 -14.58 3.81 8.46
C THR A 98 -13.26 3.76 9.25
N LEU A 99 -12.41 4.78 9.11
CA LEU A 99 -11.08 4.83 9.73
C LEU A 99 -11.09 5.39 11.17
N SER A 100 -12.09 6.17 11.55
CA SER A 100 -12.25 6.73 12.90
C SER A 100 -13.00 5.80 13.86
N GLY A 101 -13.47 4.64 13.39
CA GLY A 101 -14.04 3.62 14.26
C GLY A 101 -12.98 2.99 15.18
N GLY A 102 -13.42 2.28 16.22
CA GLY A 102 -12.51 1.60 17.16
C GLY A 102 -11.75 0.40 16.58
N ARG A 103 -12.07 -0.03 15.36
CA ARG A 103 -11.43 -1.18 14.71
C ARG A 103 -10.26 -0.72 13.83
N ILE A 104 -9.09 -1.32 14.06
CA ILE A 104 -7.90 -1.14 13.22
C ILE A 104 -8.00 -2.13 12.05
N TYR A 105 -7.95 -1.63 10.82
CA TYR A 105 -7.98 -2.43 9.59
C TYR A 105 -6.61 -2.46 8.96
N LYS A 106 -6.05 -3.65 8.69
CA LYS A 106 -4.76 -3.84 8.02
C LYS A 106 -3.62 -2.98 8.61
N GLY A 107 -3.66 -2.74 9.92
CA GLY A 107 -2.69 -1.90 10.63
C GLY A 107 -2.82 -0.38 10.41
N ILE A 108 -3.78 0.10 9.60
CA ILE A 108 -3.99 1.52 9.32
C ILE A 108 -4.45 2.24 10.59
N ARG A 109 -3.76 3.33 10.93
CA ARG A 109 -4.07 4.18 12.09
C ARG A 109 -4.05 5.65 11.68
N PRO A 110 -5.04 6.46 12.12
CA PRO A 110 -4.96 7.90 11.96
C PRO A 110 -3.76 8.46 12.70
N ILE A 111 -2.99 9.34 12.05
CA ILE A 111 -2.03 10.19 12.73
C ILE A 111 -2.73 11.46 13.19
N THR A 112 -2.45 11.89 14.41
CA THR A 112 -2.87 13.21 14.91
C THR A 112 -1.65 14.12 14.88
N ARG A 113 -1.85 15.44 14.83
CA ARG A 113 -0.79 16.45 14.72
C ARG A 113 0.20 16.49 15.91
N GLY A 114 0.17 15.51 16.82
CA GLY A 114 1.06 15.37 17.97
C GLY A 114 1.82 14.03 18.03
N SER A 115 1.82 13.22 16.96
CA SER A 115 2.58 11.96 16.90
C SER A 115 3.99 12.09 16.30
N GLU A 116 4.48 13.33 16.15
CA GLU A 116 5.90 13.63 15.94
C GLU A 116 6.55 13.89 17.32
N ILE A 117 6.86 12.81 18.05
CA ILE A 117 7.72 12.86 19.24
C ILE A 117 8.69 11.69 19.17
#